data_AF-A0A1A8KJC3-F1
#
_entry.id   AF-A0A1A8KJC3-F1
#
_cell.length_a   1.000
_cell.length_b   1.000
_cell.length_c   1.000
_cell.angle_alpha   90.00
_cell.angle_beta   90.00
_cell.angle_gamma   90.00
#
_symmetry.space_group_name_H-M   'P 1'
#
loop_
_entity.id
_entity.type
_entity.pdbx_description
1 polymer ?
#
loop_
_entity_poly.entity_id
_entity_poly.type
_entity_poly.pdbx_seq_one_letter_code
_entity_poly.pdbx_strand_id
1 'polypeptide(L)'
;MNYLHHGQLRAPISDVHELTNLLRQMDFKVVSLLDLNFQEMHSAVTEFLLLLDKGVYGLLYYAGHGYENYGNSFMVPIDAPASYTSQHCLCVQNILTKMQEKETGLNVFLLDMCRVRNPNDDVKVQPGLLKVTANIVFGYATCVDAKAYEVNREDVANGIFINFLKQRVCENEKVTIMLDRVAEDMGRCAIARADVDVDLKQSNQETLLEAGSLLLIKEELRCPDVPSLYTRIHSLQRLRRELTFTVCLHYTYANMDEEVEEKQPVTVGKPLVSKLNLYEPRTPRTCSASSFTSVSSSFVEEFPSVSPTSNTWPYYVESSNIDSLTSSRSANVPEECDSPDLYDAPPSPVSSKSWPHGQMNDANYRFSDMSNFNSY
;
A
#
# COMPACT_ATOMS: atom_id res chain seq x y z
N MET A 1 2.90 8.66 25.29
CA MET A 1 2.59 7.39 26.00
C MET A 1 1.49 7.61 27.01
N ASN A 2 1.66 8.58 27.90
CA ASN A 2 0.68 8.96 28.93
C ASN A 2 -0.32 10.00 28.39
N TYR A 3 -1.22 9.58 27.51
CA TYR A 3 -2.24 10.47 26.96
C TYR A 3 -3.31 10.81 28.00
N LEU A 4 -3.71 12.09 28.07
CA LEU A 4 -4.69 12.58 29.04
C LEU A 4 -6.12 12.12 28.71
N HIS A 5 -6.44 12.03 27.42
CA HIS A 5 -7.80 11.79 26.93
C HIS A 5 -7.92 10.55 26.02
N HIS A 6 -6.85 9.79 25.84
CA HIS A 6 -6.78 8.64 24.92
C HIS A 6 -6.12 7.42 25.57
N GLY A 7 -6.21 6.26 24.91
CA GLY A 7 -5.59 5.03 25.40
C GLY A 7 -4.10 5.19 25.62
N GLN A 8 -3.59 4.73 26.75
CA GLN A 8 -2.15 4.77 27.03
C GLN A 8 -1.40 3.73 26.19
N LEU A 9 -0.16 4.04 25.86
CA LEU A 9 0.75 3.15 25.11
C LEU A 9 1.94 2.79 25.99
N ARG A 10 2.48 1.58 25.83
CA ARG A 10 3.57 1.06 26.67
C ARG A 10 4.88 0.88 25.92
N ALA A 11 4.82 0.49 24.65
CA ALA A 11 6.01 0.22 23.84
C ALA A 11 6.90 1.46 23.53
N PRO A 12 6.37 2.70 23.35
CA PRO A 12 7.19 3.79 22.84
C PRO A 12 8.44 4.14 23.66
N ILE A 13 8.44 3.90 24.99
CA ILE A 13 9.62 4.16 25.84
C ILE A 13 10.79 3.25 25.46
N SER A 14 10.52 1.95 25.28
CA SER A 14 11.54 0.97 24.92
C SER A 14 12.00 1.20 23.49
N ASP A 15 11.05 1.53 22.62
CA ASP A 15 11.28 1.78 21.20
C ASP A 15 12.19 2.98 20.94
N VAL A 16 11.88 4.12 21.57
CA VAL A 16 12.69 5.34 21.49
C VAL A 16 14.08 5.09 22.08
N HIS A 17 14.17 4.40 23.22
CA HIS A 17 15.45 4.09 23.85
C HIS A 17 16.34 3.24 22.94
N GLU A 18 15.80 2.16 22.37
CA GLU A 18 16.53 1.24 21.50
C GLU A 18 17.02 1.96 20.23
N LEU A 19 16.13 2.66 19.53
CA LEU A 19 16.49 3.38 18.31
C LEU A 19 17.48 4.50 18.56
N THR A 20 17.38 5.20 19.70
CA THR A 20 18.36 6.23 20.11
C THR A 20 19.76 5.65 20.19
N ASN A 21 19.92 4.48 20.80
CA ASN A 21 21.23 3.86 20.96
C ASN A 21 21.81 3.41 19.61
N LEU A 22 20.99 2.85 18.74
CA LEU A 22 21.41 2.43 17.40
C LEU A 22 21.81 3.62 16.51
N LEU A 23 21.02 4.70 16.52
CA LEU A 23 21.35 5.91 15.76
C LEU A 23 22.63 6.59 16.26
N ARG A 24 22.86 6.59 17.58
CA ARG A 24 24.13 7.09 18.16
C ARG A 24 25.35 6.25 17.74
N GLN A 25 25.20 4.93 17.58
CA GLN A 25 26.27 4.08 17.04
C GLN A 25 26.59 4.40 15.58
N MET A 26 25.64 5.00 14.86
CA MET A 26 25.81 5.49 13.49
C MET A 26 26.20 6.98 13.43
N ASP A 27 26.73 7.53 14.53
CA ASP A 27 27.19 8.91 14.67
C ASP A 27 26.11 10.00 14.50
N PHE A 28 24.82 9.65 14.57
CA PHE A 28 23.76 10.67 14.62
C PHE A 28 23.81 11.45 15.94
N LYS A 29 23.57 12.76 15.85
CA LYS A 29 23.27 13.61 16.99
C LYS A 29 21.79 13.45 17.34
N VAL A 30 21.49 12.60 18.32
CA VAL A 30 20.11 12.22 18.67
C VAL A 30 19.60 12.97 19.89
N VAL A 31 18.44 13.61 19.74
CA VAL A 31 17.59 14.09 20.83
C VAL A 31 16.39 13.16 20.93
N SER A 32 16.19 12.54 22.10
CA SER A 32 15.02 11.69 22.38
C SER A 32 14.18 12.30 23.49
N LEU A 33 12.88 12.34 23.24
CA LEU A 33 11.88 12.99 24.10
C LEU A 33 10.68 12.05 24.25
N LEU A 34 10.04 12.11 25.42
CA LEU A 34 8.92 11.26 25.79
C LEU A 34 7.79 12.14 26.31
N ASP A 35 6.54 11.71 26.08
CA ASP A 35 5.34 12.32 26.64
C ASP A 35 5.23 13.84 26.44
N LEU A 36 5.46 14.29 25.21
CA LEU A 36 5.39 15.70 24.85
C LEU A 36 3.95 16.18 24.61
N ASN A 37 3.62 17.34 25.18
CA ASN A 37 2.42 18.08 24.85
C ASN A 37 2.57 18.82 23.50
N PHE A 38 1.48 19.42 22.99
CA PHE A 38 1.47 20.08 21.68
C PHE A 38 2.55 21.16 21.55
N GLN A 39 2.69 22.01 22.57
CA GLN A 39 3.65 23.10 22.57
C GLN A 39 5.09 22.58 22.60
N GLU A 40 5.36 21.57 23.41
CA GLU A 40 6.67 20.93 23.50
C GLU A 40 7.06 20.22 22.21
N MET A 41 6.13 19.49 21.57
CA MET A 41 6.37 18.89 20.26
C MET A 41 6.72 19.96 19.22
N HIS A 42 5.98 21.08 19.19
CA HIS A 42 6.26 22.17 18.27
C HIS A 42 7.64 22.82 18.52
N SER A 43 8.00 23.05 19.78
CA SER A 43 9.32 23.55 20.17
C SER A 43 10.44 22.57 19.78
N ALA A 44 10.27 21.28 20.06
CA ALA A 44 11.25 20.25 19.71
C ALA A 44 11.48 20.16 18.18
N VAL A 45 10.41 20.23 17.39
CA VAL A 45 10.51 20.28 15.92
C VAL A 45 11.21 21.56 15.47
N THR A 46 10.95 22.70 16.12
CA THR A 46 11.61 23.96 15.80
C THR A 46 13.12 23.88 16.04
N GLU A 47 13.54 23.36 17.20
CA GLU A 47 14.96 23.14 17.52
C GLU A 47 15.61 22.14 16.57
N PHE A 48 14.92 21.04 16.24
CA PHE A 48 15.38 20.09 15.23
C PHE A 48 15.65 20.76 13.88
N LEU A 49 14.72 21.60 13.40
CA LEU A 49 14.87 22.33 12.14
C LEU A 49 16.01 23.36 12.14
N LEU A 50 16.36 23.92 13.31
CA LEU A 50 17.49 24.85 13.44
C LEU A 50 18.85 24.15 13.28
N LEU A 51 18.92 22.85 13.57
CA LEU A 51 20.13 22.04 13.40
C LEU A 51 20.33 21.55 11.97
N LEU A 52 19.33 21.69 11.10
CA LEU A 52 19.39 21.28 9.71
C LEU A 52 19.98 22.39 8.84
N ASP A 53 20.85 21.99 7.93
CA ASP A 53 21.48 22.85 6.93
C ASP A 53 21.74 22.03 5.66
N LYS A 54 22.29 22.68 4.64
CA LYS A 54 22.56 22.10 3.33
C LYS A 54 23.39 20.82 3.44
N GLY A 55 22.85 19.73 2.90
CA GLY A 55 23.52 18.43 2.89
C GLY A 55 23.40 17.61 4.19
N VAL A 56 22.82 18.16 5.27
CA VAL A 56 22.59 17.42 6.52
C VAL A 56 21.54 16.33 6.32
N TYR A 57 21.72 15.18 6.96
CA TYR A 57 20.74 14.10 6.99
C TYR A 57 19.81 14.31 8.19
N GLY A 58 18.53 14.58 7.92
CA GLY A 58 17.51 14.71 8.93
C GLY A 58 16.70 13.41 9.06
N LEU A 59 16.56 12.91 10.28
CA LEU A 59 15.69 11.77 10.60
C LEU A 59 14.72 12.17 11.71
N LEU A 60 13.43 11.99 11.45
CA LEU A 60 12.37 12.11 12.45
C LEU A 60 11.78 10.73 12.71
N TYR A 61 11.86 10.27 13.96
CA TYR A 61 11.14 9.09 14.44
C TYR A 61 10.02 9.52 15.38
N TYR A 62 8.83 8.96 15.18
CA TYR A 62 7.69 9.19 16.06
C TYR A 62 7.00 7.87 16.38
N ALA A 63 6.73 7.64 17.66
CA ALA A 63 5.96 6.51 18.16
C ALA A 63 4.84 6.98 19.08
N GLY A 64 3.59 6.71 18.71
CA GLY A 64 2.44 7.23 19.43
C GLY A 64 1.12 7.11 18.68
N HIS A 65 0.10 7.81 19.17
CA HIS A 65 -1.13 7.97 18.42
C HIS A 65 -0.89 8.86 17.21
N GLY A 66 -1.53 8.49 16.12
CA GLY A 66 -1.45 9.18 14.86
C GLY A 66 -2.68 8.89 14.04
N TYR A 67 -2.90 9.74 13.04
CA TYR A 67 -3.95 9.55 12.05
C TYR A 67 -3.48 10.06 10.70
N GLU A 68 -4.21 9.68 9.66
CA GLU A 68 -3.94 10.18 8.31
C GLU A 68 -5.24 10.61 7.65
N ASN A 69 -5.30 11.88 7.23
CA ASN A 69 -6.43 12.43 6.49
C ASN A 69 -5.91 13.03 5.18
N TYR A 70 -6.52 12.62 4.06
CA TYR A 70 -6.21 13.13 2.71
C TYR A 70 -4.72 13.00 2.33
N GLY A 71 -4.04 11.95 2.80
CA GLY A 71 -2.61 11.72 2.55
C GLY A 71 -1.66 12.53 3.43
N ASN A 72 -2.18 13.32 4.39
CA ASN A 72 -1.39 14.01 5.39
C ASN A 72 -1.38 13.22 6.70
N SER A 73 -0.20 12.96 7.23
CA SER A 73 0.01 12.21 8.46
C SER A 73 0.15 13.18 9.62
N PHE A 74 -0.56 12.92 10.72
CA PHE A 74 -0.61 13.78 11.88
C PHE A 74 -0.16 13.03 13.13
N MET A 75 0.78 13.64 13.86
CA MET A 75 1.26 13.16 15.15
C MET A 75 0.41 13.80 16.27
N VAL A 76 -0.14 12.97 17.15
CA VAL A 76 -1.06 13.40 18.22
C VAL A 76 -0.30 13.57 19.53
N PRO A 77 -0.27 14.77 20.13
CA PRO A 77 0.38 15.01 21.43
C PRO A 77 -0.36 14.39 22.62
N ILE A 78 0.28 14.30 23.79
CA ILE A 78 -0.33 13.66 24.97
C ILE A 78 -1.52 14.44 25.56
N ASP A 79 -1.58 15.75 25.34
CA ASP A 79 -2.61 16.67 25.82
C ASP A 79 -3.72 16.91 24.78
N ALA A 80 -3.72 16.18 23.66
CA ALA A 80 -4.77 16.28 22.66
C ALA A 80 -6.16 16.00 23.30
N PRO A 81 -7.16 16.86 23.05
CA PRO A 81 -8.51 16.66 23.61
C PRO A 81 -9.18 15.43 23.01
N ALA A 82 -10.20 14.89 23.68
CA ALA A 82 -10.92 13.69 23.22
C ALA A 82 -11.42 13.79 21.77
N SER A 83 -11.81 14.98 21.32
CA SER A 83 -12.19 15.31 19.95
C SER A 83 -11.15 16.23 19.30
N TYR A 84 -9.95 15.70 19.07
CA TYR A 84 -8.87 16.45 18.43
C TYR A 84 -9.05 16.56 16.92
N THR A 85 -8.44 17.61 16.36
CA THR A 85 -8.40 17.94 14.93
C THR A 85 -6.96 18.31 14.54
N SER A 86 -6.74 18.65 13.27
CA SER A 86 -5.43 19.08 12.75
C SER A 86 -4.83 20.27 13.51
N GLN A 87 -5.64 21.11 14.16
CA GLN A 87 -5.17 22.25 14.96
C GLN A 87 -4.47 21.83 16.26
N HIS A 88 -4.79 20.65 16.77
CA HIS A 88 -4.25 20.11 18.01
C HIS A 88 -3.08 19.14 17.77
N CYS A 89 -2.69 18.95 16.51
CA CYS A 89 -1.75 17.91 16.08
C CYS A 89 -0.65 18.50 15.19
N LEU A 90 0.44 17.75 14.99
CA LEU A 90 1.52 18.16 14.10
C LEU A 90 1.42 17.43 12.76
N CYS A 91 1.26 18.18 11.68
CA CYS A 91 1.30 17.65 10.31
C CYS A 91 2.74 17.36 9.88
N VAL A 92 3.03 16.10 9.55
CA VAL A 92 4.37 15.64 9.16
C VAL A 92 4.79 16.29 7.84
N GLN A 93 3.88 16.44 6.88
CA GLN A 93 4.16 17.05 5.59
C GLN A 93 4.59 18.52 5.73
N ASN A 94 4.06 19.26 6.71
CA ASN A 94 4.53 20.63 7.01
C ASN A 94 5.97 20.64 7.54
N ILE A 95 6.35 19.63 8.33
CA ILE A 95 7.73 19.48 8.81
C ILE A 95 8.64 19.19 7.62
N LEU A 96 8.25 18.28 6.73
CA LEU A 96 9.00 17.98 5.51
C LEU A 96 9.23 19.22 4.65
N THR A 97 8.20 20.06 4.42
CA THR A 97 8.37 21.32 3.68
C THR A 97 9.47 22.18 4.30
N LYS A 98 9.45 22.36 5.63
CA LYS A 98 10.48 23.13 6.35
C LYS A 98 11.86 22.49 6.30
N MET A 99 11.96 21.16 6.28
CA MET A 99 13.25 20.47 6.10
C MET A 99 13.80 20.70 4.68
N GLN A 100 12.94 20.70 3.65
CA GLN A 100 13.35 21.00 2.27
C GLN A 100 13.85 22.44 2.10
N GLU A 101 13.29 23.39 2.84
CA GLU A 101 13.78 24.78 2.87
C GLU A 101 15.22 24.90 3.37
N LYS A 102 15.69 23.92 4.16
CA LYS A 102 17.07 23.84 4.66
C LYS A 102 18.03 23.14 3.70
N GLU A 103 17.57 22.71 2.52
CA GLU A 103 18.38 22.00 1.53
C GLU A 103 19.08 20.74 2.09
N THR A 104 18.41 20.02 3.00
CA THR A 104 18.92 18.78 3.59
C THR A 104 19.35 17.77 2.53
N GLY A 105 20.38 16.98 2.82
CA GLY A 105 20.90 15.94 1.94
C GLY A 105 20.01 14.70 1.89
N LEU A 106 19.35 14.38 3.01
CA LEU A 106 18.42 13.25 3.15
C LEU A 106 17.35 13.58 4.19
N ASN A 107 16.10 13.22 3.92
CA ASN A 107 14.96 13.38 4.83
C ASN A 107 14.33 12.01 5.08
N VAL A 108 14.47 11.48 6.29
CA VAL A 108 13.89 10.19 6.68
C VAL A 108 12.81 10.41 7.73
N PHE A 109 11.62 9.89 7.48
CA PHE A 109 10.51 9.88 8.43
C PHE A 109 10.15 8.44 8.76
N LEU A 110 10.30 8.07 10.04
CA LEU A 110 9.93 6.76 10.55
C LEU A 110 8.72 6.93 11.47
N LEU A 111 7.54 6.53 11.00
CA LEU A 111 6.26 6.81 11.65
C LEU A 111 5.64 5.52 12.18
N ASP A 112 5.80 5.30 13.47
CA ASP A 112 5.27 4.17 14.23
C ASP A 112 3.96 4.55 14.93
N MET A 113 2.94 4.73 14.10
CA MET A 113 1.62 5.21 14.50
C MET A 113 0.53 4.67 13.60
N CYS A 114 -0.71 4.68 14.09
CA CYS A 114 -1.89 4.38 13.26
C CYS A 114 -2.02 5.39 12.11
N ARG A 115 -2.63 4.94 11.02
CA ARG A 115 -2.91 5.77 9.83
C ARG A 115 -4.38 5.70 9.42
N VAL A 116 -5.24 5.49 10.42
CA VAL A 116 -6.70 5.50 10.26
C VAL A 116 -7.18 6.94 10.16
N ARG A 117 -8.23 7.18 9.38
CA ARG A 117 -8.87 8.49 9.27
C ARG A 117 -9.39 8.98 10.64
N ASN A 118 -9.15 10.25 10.95
CA ASN A 118 -9.83 10.93 12.06
C ASN A 118 -11.12 11.58 11.55
N PRO A 119 -12.31 11.12 11.96
CA PRO A 119 -13.59 11.66 11.50
C PRO A 119 -13.88 13.06 12.05
N ASN A 120 -13.20 13.50 13.12
CA ASN A 120 -13.41 14.83 13.68
C ASN A 120 -12.70 15.94 12.87
N ASP A 121 -11.86 15.58 11.90
CA ASP A 121 -10.97 16.50 11.19
C ASP A 121 -11.25 16.51 9.68
N ASP A 122 -12.29 17.22 9.26
CA ASP A 122 -12.63 17.39 7.84
C ASP A 122 -11.80 18.48 7.13
N VAL A 123 -10.85 19.08 7.85
CA VAL A 123 -9.99 20.13 7.30
C VAL A 123 -9.01 19.53 6.28
N LYS A 124 -9.12 19.99 5.03
CA LYS A 124 -8.13 19.69 3.99
C LYS A 124 -6.91 20.57 4.19
N VAL A 125 -5.98 20.11 5.02
CA VAL A 125 -4.68 20.75 5.17
C VAL A 125 -3.95 20.67 3.83
N GLN A 126 -3.52 21.81 3.30
CA GLN A 126 -2.62 21.87 2.15
C GLN A 126 -1.22 22.20 2.66
N PRO A 127 -0.32 21.20 2.74
CA PRO A 127 1.08 21.48 3.01
C PRO A 127 1.65 22.40 1.94
N GLY A 128 2.71 23.13 2.27
CA GLY A 128 3.44 23.92 1.28
C GLY A 128 3.92 23.02 0.12
N LEU A 129 4.04 23.60 -1.07
CA LEU A 129 4.41 22.87 -2.28
C LEU A 129 5.74 22.13 -2.08
N LEU A 130 5.68 20.80 -2.03
CA LEU A 130 6.86 19.96 -1.89
C LEU A 130 7.70 20.03 -3.16
N LYS A 131 8.99 20.30 -3.00
CA LYS A 131 9.94 20.31 -4.12
C LYS A 131 10.34 18.88 -4.46
N VAL A 132 10.64 18.61 -5.72
CA VAL A 132 11.20 17.30 -6.13
C VAL A 132 12.70 17.29 -5.80
N THR A 133 13.03 16.89 -4.58
CA THR A 133 14.43 16.82 -4.09
C THR A 133 15.04 15.42 -4.21
N ALA A 134 14.25 14.39 -4.56
CA ALA A 134 14.66 12.99 -4.73
C ALA A 134 15.44 12.38 -3.55
N ASN A 135 15.25 12.91 -2.34
CA ASN A 135 15.98 12.53 -1.14
C ASN A 135 15.06 12.34 0.09
N ILE A 136 13.80 11.97 -0.15
CA ILE A 136 12.79 11.79 0.88
C ILE A 136 12.47 10.31 1.00
N VAL A 137 12.47 9.79 2.22
CA VAL A 137 12.15 8.39 2.54
C VAL A 137 11.17 8.37 3.70
N PHE A 138 10.04 7.70 3.50
CA PHE A 138 9.07 7.42 4.56
C PHE A 138 9.06 5.92 4.87
N GLY A 139 9.27 5.57 6.13
CA GLY A 139 9.03 4.24 6.67
C GLY A 139 7.82 4.29 7.60
N TYR A 140 6.71 3.71 7.17
CA TYR A 140 5.51 3.61 8.00
C TYR A 140 5.44 2.23 8.65
N ALA A 141 5.11 2.17 9.94
CA ALA A 141 4.88 0.89 10.62
C ALA A 141 3.66 0.13 10.09
N THR A 142 2.70 0.84 9.47
CA THR A 142 1.46 0.27 8.95
C THR A 142 1.03 0.92 7.63
N CYS A 143 0.12 0.26 6.92
CA CYS A 143 -0.47 0.76 5.68
C CYS A 143 -1.44 1.93 5.95
N VAL A 144 -1.82 2.65 4.90
CA VAL A 144 -2.91 3.65 4.96
C VAL A 144 -4.19 2.94 5.43
N ASP A 145 -5.01 3.64 6.22
CA ASP A 145 -6.25 3.14 6.81
C ASP A 145 -6.08 1.96 7.79
N ALA A 146 -4.85 1.65 8.20
CA ALA A 146 -4.56 0.56 9.11
C ALA A 146 -4.03 1.04 10.47
N LYS A 147 -4.19 0.19 11.48
CA LYS A 147 -3.65 0.42 12.82
C LYS A 147 -2.21 -0.07 12.91
N ALA A 148 -1.41 0.62 13.72
CA ALA A 148 -0.13 0.11 14.21
C ALA A 148 -0.38 -0.59 15.55
N TYR A 149 0.38 -1.65 15.83
CA TYR A 149 0.14 -2.52 16.98
C TYR A 149 1.36 -2.56 17.89
N GLU A 150 1.12 -2.45 19.20
CA GLU A 150 2.06 -2.86 20.23
C GLU A 150 1.66 -4.22 20.80
N VAL A 151 2.65 -5.05 21.12
CA VAL A 151 2.40 -6.38 21.70
C VAL A 151 2.34 -6.23 23.22
N ASN A 152 1.17 -6.47 23.81
CA ASN A 152 0.98 -6.39 25.27
C ASN A 152 1.37 -7.70 25.97
N ARG A 153 2.55 -8.25 25.65
CA ARG A 153 3.12 -9.44 26.31
C ARG A 153 4.35 -9.02 27.11
N GLU A 154 4.49 -9.54 28.33
CA GLU A 154 5.60 -9.23 29.24
C GLU A 154 6.98 -9.54 28.64
N ASP A 155 7.04 -10.47 27.67
CA ASP A 155 8.28 -10.95 27.06
C ASP A 155 8.79 -10.08 25.89
N VAL A 156 7.99 -9.15 25.37
CA VAL A 156 8.34 -8.35 24.19
C VAL A 156 8.46 -6.88 24.59
N ALA A 157 9.70 -6.41 24.75
CA ALA A 157 9.99 -5.05 25.20
C ALA A 157 9.62 -3.96 24.17
N ASN A 158 9.69 -4.27 22.87
CA ASN A 158 9.53 -3.32 21.78
C ASN A 158 8.21 -3.46 21.02
N GLY A 159 7.75 -2.37 20.39
CA GLY A 159 6.71 -2.38 19.37
C GLY A 159 7.09 -3.24 18.17
N ILE A 160 6.10 -3.67 17.38
CA ILE A 160 6.33 -4.59 16.26
C ILE A 160 7.35 -4.01 15.28
N PHE A 161 7.19 -2.73 14.91
CA PHE A 161 8.04 -2.09 13.92
C PHE A 161 9.51 -2.03 14.38
N ILE A 162 9.77 -1.56 15.60
CA ILE A 162 11.14 -1.46 16.14
C ILE A 162 11.77 -2.81 16.36
N ASN A 163 10.99 -3.83 16.73
CA ASN A 163 11.51 -5.17 16.93
C ASN A 163 12.19 -5.75 15.67
N PHE A 164 11.74 -5.36 14.47
CA PHE A 164 12.38 -5.73 13.20
C PHE A 164 13.39 -4.68 12.73
N LEU A 165 13.07 -3.39 12.86
CA LEU A 165 13.96 -2.30 12.43
C LEU A 165 15.32 -2.38 13.12
N LYS A 166 15.35 -2.69 14.42
CA LYS A 166 16.60 -2.77 15.21
C LYS A 166 17.59 -3.81 14.70
N GLN A 167 17.12 -4.83 13.98
CA GLN A 167 17.96 -5.90 13.44
C GLN A 167 18.69 -5.45 12.16
N ARG A 168 18.15 -4.45 11.46
CA ARG A 168 18.58 -4.04 10.11
C ARG A 168 19.17 -2.64 10.05
N VAL A 169 18.83 -1.75 10.98
CA VAL A 169 19.14 -0.31 10.89
C VAL A 169 20.63 0.01 10.78
N CYS A 170 21.50 -0.83 11.34
CA CYS A 170 22.96 -0.68 11.28
C CYS A 170 23.61 -1.38 10.08
N GLU A 171 22.84 -2.03 9.20
CA GLU A 171 23.38 -2.61 7.96
C GLU A 171 23.88 -1.49 7.04
N ASN A 172 25.07 -1.66 6.45
CA ASN A 172 25.66 -0.68 5.54
C ASN A 172 25.04 -0.77 4.13
N GLU A 173 23.77 -0.38 4.03
CA GLU A 173 22.98 -0.41 2.81
C GLU A 173 22.15 0.86 2.65
N LYS A 174 21.60 1.09 1.45
CA LYS A 174 20.69 2.21 1.22
C LYS A 174 19.45 2.05 2.11
N VAL A 175 19.04 3.13 2.77
CA VAL A 175 17.88 3.14 3.69
C VAL A 175 16.61 2.53 3.08
N THR A 176 16.38 2.70 1.78
CA THR A 176 15.22 2.09 1.09
C THR A 176 15.31 0.57 1.04
N ILE A 177 16.49 0.02 0.77
CA ILE A 177 16.72 -1.44 0.74
C ILE A 177 16.60 -2.01 2.15
N MET A 178 17.15 -1.30 3.14
CA MET A 178 17.03 -1.68 4.56
C MET A 178 15.55 -1.74 4.98
N LEU A 179 14.74 -0.72 4.65
CA LEU A 179 13.32 -0.70 4.96
C LEU A 179 12.52 -1.78 4.20
N ASP A 180 12.89 -2.09 2.94
CA ASP A 180 12.29 -3.19 2.20
C ASP A 180 12.52 -4.54 2.91
N ARG A 181 13.74 -4.79 3.41
CA ARG A 181 14.05 -5.99 4.20
C ARG A 181 13.28 -6.05 5.52
N VAL A 182 13.13 -4.91 6.21
CA VAL A 182 12.30 -4.82 7.42
C VAL A 182 10.85 -5.20 7.10
N ALA A 183 10.30 -4.71 5.98
CA ALA A 183 8.94 -5.05 5.55
C ALA A 183 8.80 -6.56 5.24
N GLU A 184 9.81 -7.17 4.60
CA GLU A 184 9.85 -8.62 4.38
C GLU A 184 9.87 -9.42 5.69
N ASP A 185 10.69 -9.01 6.66
CA ASP A 185 10.78 -9.64 7.99
C ASP A 185 9.45 -9.54 8.74
N MET A 186 8.83 -8.35 8.72
CA MET A 186 7.49 -8.12 9.28
C MET A 186 6.43 -9.02 8.61
N GLY A 187 6.50 -9.20 7.30
CA GLY A 187 5.58 -10.06 6.54
C GLY A 187 5.68 -11.55 6.88
N ARG A 188 6.86 -12.00 7.34
CA ARG A 188 7.08 -13.39 7.81
C ARG A 188 6.50 -13.63 9.21
N CYS A 189 6.44 -12.60 10.06
CA CYS A 189 6.03 -12.69 11.46
C CYS A 189 4.58 -13.16 11.67
N ALA A 190 4.38 -14.17 12.52
CA ALA A 190 3.06 -14.72 12.83
C ALA A 190 2.09 -13.73 13.50
N ILE A 191 2.62 -12.83 14.32
CA ILE A 191 1.84 -11.85 15.08
C ILE A 191 1.26 -10.77 14.16
N ALA A 192 1.95 -10.45 13.06
CA ALA A 192 1.43 -9.54 12.04
C ALA A 192 0.39 -10.21 11.12
N ARG A 193 0.33 -11.55 11.02
CA ARG A 193 -0.53 -12.34 10.10
C ARG A 193 -2.01 -12.39 10.53
N ALA A 194 -2.63 -11.27 10.89
CA ALA A 194 -4.09 -11.21 10.77
C ALA A 194 -4.43 -11.47 9.28
N ASP A 195 -5.13 -12.56 9.03
CA ASP A 195 -5.52 -13.02 7.69
C ASP A 195 -6.54 -12.02 7.15
N VAL A 196 -6.07 -11.09 6.30
CA VAL A 196 -6.87 -10.01 5.70
C VAL A 196 -7.46 -9.04 6.74
N ASP A 197 -7.05 -7.77 6.68
CA ASP A 197 -7.59 -6.76 7.59
C ASP A 197 -8.96 -6.31 7.05
N VAL A 198 -10.03 -6.62 7.77
CA VAL A 198 -11.39 -6.12 7.50
C VAL A 198 -11.85 -5.43 8.77
N ASP A 199 -11.98 -4.11 8.73
CA ASP A 199 -12.57 -3.37 9.85
C ASP A 199 -14.06 -3.67 9.89
N LEU A 200 -14.49 -4.45 10.88
CA LEU A 200 -15.89 -4.81 11.10
C LEU A 200 -16.79 -3.57 11.29
N LYS A 201 -16.25 -2.42 11.68
CA LYS A 201 -17.01 -1.17 11.77
C LYS A 201 -17.23 -0.48 10.43
N GLN A 202 -16.45 -0.84 9.41
CA GLN A 202 -16.51 -0.29 8.06
C GLN A 202 -17.00 -1.33 7.04
N SER A 203 -17.51 -2.47 7.50
CA SER A 203 -18.21 -3.42 6.65
C SER A 203 -19.67 -3.00 6.46
N ASN A 204 -20.25 -3.44 5.36
CA ASN A 204 -21.66 -3.27 5.01
C ASN A 204 -22.16 -1.80 5.07
N GLN A 205 -21.37 -0.87 4.53
CA GLN A 205 -21.73 0.55 4.47
C GLN A 205 -22.60 0.88 3.26
N GLU A 206 -23.44 1.90 3.33
CA GLU A 206 -24.33 2.30 2.22
C GLU A 206 -23.58 3.00 1.08
N THR A 207 -22.41 3.59 1.36
CA THR A 207 -21.59 4.26 0.36
C THR A 207 -20.18 3.69 0.28
N LEU A 208 -19.60 3.75 -0.93
CA LEU A 208 -18.19 3.36 -1.16
C LEU A 208 -17.20 4.20 -0.35
N LEU A 209 -17.54 5.46 -0.07
CA LEU A 209 -16.71 6.37 0.72
C LEU A 209 -16.66 5.95 2.19
N GLU A 210 -17.79 5.57 2.78
CA GLU A 210 -17.88 5.06 4.15
C GLU A 210 -17.20 3.69 4.31
N ALA A 211 -17.29 2.85 3.28
CA ALA A 211 -16.51 1.62 3.18
C ALA A 211 -15.00 1.87 2.96
N GLY A 212 -14.56 3.13 2.91
CA GLY A 212 -13.15 3.51 2.82
C GLY A 212 -12.57 3.50 1.39
N SER A 213 -13.37 3.36 0.33
CA SER A 213 -12.87 3.33 -1.04
C SER A 213 -12.68 4.75 -1.61
N LEU A 214 -11.45 5.27 -1.55
CA LEU A 214 -11.10 6.63 -2.01
C LEU A 214 -10.72 6.74 -3.50
N LEU A 215 -10.39 5.64 -4.18
CA LEU A 215 -9.88 5.65 -5.56
C LEU A 215 -10.97 5.69 -6.65
N LEU A 216 -12.24 5.54 -6.30
CA LEU A 216 -13.35 5.49 -7.26
C LEU A 216 -13.99 6.86 -7.58
N ILE A 217 -13.35 7.96 -7.20
CA ILE A 217 -13.85 9.32 -7.47
C ILE A 217 -13.48 9.80 -8.89
N LYS A 218 -12.81 8.98 -9.72
CA LYS A 218 -12.40 9.38 -11.08
C LYS A 218 -12.76 8.45 -12.22
N GLU A 219 -13.35 7.30 -11.96
CA GLU A 219 -13.95 6.46 -13.00
C GLU A 219 -15.43 6.31 -12.70
N GLU A 220 -16.25 6.70 -13.67
CA GLU A 220 -17.71 6.61 -13.69
C GLU A 220 -18.21 5.15 -13.63
N LEU A 221 -17.88 4.42 -12.57
CA LEU A 221 -18.65 3.23 -12.23
C LEU A 221 -19.99 3.74 -11.70
N ARG A 222 -21.01 3.71 -12.58
CA ARG A 222 -22.40 3.91 -12.18
C ARG A 222 -22.65 3.04 -10.96
N CYS A 223 -22.93 3.67 -9.82
CA CYS A 223 -23.45 2.96 -8.66
C CYS A 223 -24.66 2.17 -9.17
N PRO A 224 -24.76 0.85 -8.92
CA PRO A 224 -25.91 0.09 -9.38
C PRO A 224 -27.19 0.77 -8.88
N ASP A 225 -28.23 0.84 -9.71
CA ASP A 225 -29.53 1.47 -9.37
C ASP A 225 -30.26 0.78 -8.19
N VAL A 226 -29.63 -0.26 -7.61
CA VAL A 226 -30.14 -1.08 -6.52
C VAL A 226 -29.38 -0.72 -5.23
N PRO A 227 -30.07 -0.42 -4.12
CA PRO A 227 -29.43 -0.18 -2.83
C PRO A 227 -28.56 -1.39 -2.46
N SER A 228 -27.27 -1.13 -2.24
CA SER A 228 -26.24 -2.14 -2.02
C SER A 228 -25.41 -1.76 -0.79
N LEU A 229 -24.88 -2.77 -0.09
CA LEU A 229 -23.95 -2.59 1.03
C LEU A 229 -22.53 -2.93 0.60
N TYR A 230 -21.56 -2.11 1.00
CA TYR A 230 -20.18 -2.17 0.57
C TYR A 230 -19.27 -2.55 1.73
N THR A 231 -18.37 -3.50 1.48
CA THR A 231 -17.29 -3.87 2.41
C THR A 231 -15.97 -3.84 1.67
N ARG A 232 -15.01 -3.01 2.13
CA ARG A 232 -13.66 -2.98 1.57
C ARG A 232 -12.80 -4.04 2.23
N ILE A 233 -12.15 -4.86 1.40
CA ILE A 233 -11.26 -5.91 1.84
C ILE A 233 -9.82 -5.49 1.53
N HIS A 234 -9.04 -5.23 2.57
CA HIS A 234 -7.69 -4.68 2.45
C HIS A 234 -6.65 -5.79 2.31
N SER A 235 -5.50 -5.45 1.75
CA SER A 235 -4.30 -6.28 1.81
C SER A 235 -4.45 -7.71 1.25
N LEU A 236 -5.19 -7.87 0.15
CA LEU A 236 -5.40 -9.17 -0.50
C LEU A 236 -4.09 -9.90 -0.84
N GLN A 237 -2.98 -9.20 -1.07
CA GLN A 237 -1.65 -9.81 -1.26
C GLN A 237 -1.18 -10.69 -0.09
N ARG A 238 -1.82 -10.53 1.08
CA ARG A 238 -1.53 -11.30 2.31
C ARG A 238 -2.40 -12.55 2.46
N LEU A 239 -3.47 -12.68 1.67
CA LEU A 239 -4.42 -13.77 1.73
C LEU A 239 -3.74 -15.09 1.30
N ARG A 240 -3.59 -16.03 2.25
CA ARG A 240 -2.92 -17.32 2.01
C ARG A 240 -3.84 -18.43 1.57
N ARG A 241 -5.06 -18.41 2.07
CA ARG A 241 -6.13 -19.40 1.82
C ARG A 241 -7.17 -18.79 0.90
N GLU A 242 -8.17 -19.57 0.52
CA GLU A 242 -9.29 -19.01 -0.20
C GLU A 242 -10.06 -18.05 0.72
N LEU A 243 -10.40 -16.88 0.19
CA LEU A 243 -11.24 -15.91 0.89
C LEU A 243 -12.64 -16.50 0.98
N THR A 244 -13.07 -16.76 2.22
CA THR A 244 -14.40 -17.22 2.55
C THR A 244 -15.02 -16.25 3.55
N PHE A 245 -16.23 -15.78 3.26
CA PHE A 245 -17.00 -14.91 4.14
C PHE A 245 -18.44 -15.42 4.25
N THR A 246 -19.19 -14.94 5.24
CA THR A 246 -20.58 -15.36 5.45
C THR A 246 -21.52 -14.23 5.07
N VAL A 247 -22.52 -14.54 4.26
CA VAL A 247 -23.65 -13.65 4.00
C VAL A 247 -24.75 -14.01 4.99
N CYS A 248 -25.15 -13.05 5.80
CA CYS A 248 -26.24 -13.20 6.77
C CYS A 248 -27.50 -12.52 6.24
N LEU A 249 -28.61 -13.23 6.21
CA LEU A 249 -29.93 -12.71 5.87
C LEU A 249 -30.81 -12.71 7.12
N HIS A 250 -31.32 -11.55 7.48
CA HIS A 250 -32.24 -11.36 8.59
C HIS A 250 -33.62 -11.03 8.04
N TYR A 251 -34.65 -11.77 8.45
CA TYR A 251 -36.01 -11.55 7.97
C TYR A 251 -37.06 -11.98 9.00
N THR A 252 -38.25 -11.37 8.93
CA THR A 252 -39.41 -11.71 9.74
C THR A 252 -40.55 -12.19 8.85
N TYR A 253 -41.18 -13.30 9.21
CA TYR A 253 -42.40 -13.74 8.54
C TYR A 253 -43.57 -12.86 8.99
N ALA A 254 -44.47 -12.51 8.08
CA ALA A 254 -45.61 -11.64 8.38
C ALA A 254 -46.50 -12.13 9.55
N ASN A 255 -46.42 -13.42 9.89
CA ASN A 255 -47.24 -14.07 10.91
C ASN A 255 -46.42 -14.49 12.15
N MET A 256 -45.17 -14.05 12.29
CA MET A 256 -44.31 -14.34 13.44
C MET A 256 -43.61 -13.07 13.91
N ASP A 257 -43.60 -12.86 15.23
CA ASP A 257 -42.90 -11.73 15.85
C ASP A 257 -41.40 -12.01 16.08
N GLU A 258 -40.92 -13.20 15.72
CA GLU A 258 -39.52 -13.61 15.85
C GLU A 258 -38.72 -13.35 14.57
N GLU A 259 -37.56 -12.73 14.71
CA GLU A 259 -36.59 -12.50 13.63
C GLU A 259 -35.81 -13.80 13.34
N VAL A 260 -35.79 -14.21 12.08
CA VAL A 260 -35.07 -15.39 11.61
C VAL A 260 -33.76 -14.94 10.96
N GLU A 261 -32.66 -15.59 11.34
CA GLU A 261 -31.32 -15.36 10.78
C GLU A 261 -30.88 -16.59 9.98
N GLU A 262 -30.56 -16.39 8.70
CA GLU A 262 -29.98 -17.40 7.82
C GLU A 262 -28.55 -17.01 7.44
N LYS A 263 -27.62 -17.97 7.50
CA LYS A 263 -26.18 -17.74 7.25
C LYS A 263 -25.67 -18.65 6.15
N GLN A 264 -25.17 -18.07 5.08
CA GLN A 264 -24.56 -18.80 3.98
C GLN A 264 -23.07 -18.44 3.83
N PRO A 265 -22.13 -19.41 3.99
CA PRO A 265 -20.73 -19.18 3.66
C PRO A 265 -20.53 -19.13 2.14
N VAL A 266 -19.75 -18.16 1.69
CA VAL A 266 -19.40 -17.91 0.29
C VAL A 266 -17.87 -17.91 0.17
N THR A 267 -17.34 -18.80 -0.66
CA THR A 267 -15.91 -18.88 -0.95
C THR A 267 -15.63 -18.34 -2.35
N VAL A 268 -14.76 -17.33 -2.45
CA VAL A 268 -14.41 -16.67 -3.73
C VAL A 268 -13.02 -17.06 -4.23
N GLY A 269 -12.40 -18.09 -3.63
CA GLY A 269 -11.06 -18.53 -3.98
C GLY A 269 -10.00 -17.49 -3.60
N LYS A 270 -8.98 -17.31 -4.43
CA LYS A 270 -7.93 -16.29 -4.26
C LYS A 270 -8.14 -15.12 -5.23
N PRO A 271 -8.83 -14.04 -4.83
CA PRO A 271 -9.12 -12.91 -5.72
C PRO A 271 -7.89 -12.04 -5.99
N LEU A 272 -7.83 -11.46 -7.20
CA LEU A 272 -6.86 -10.43 -7.59
C LEU A 272 -5.40 -10.84 -7.33
N VAL A 273 -4.61 -9.93 -6.74
CA VAL A 273 -3.17 -10.11 -6.45
C VAL A 273 -2.87 -11.32 -5.56
N SER A 274 -3.84 -11.79 -4.76
CA SER A 274 -3.66 -12.99 -3.93
C SER A 274 -3.43 -14.27 -4.75
N LYS A 275 -3.88 -14.29 -6.00
CA LYS A 275 -3.69 -15.42 -6.94
C LYS A 275 -2.23 -15.63 -7.31
N LEU A 276 -1.38 -14.63 -7.11
CA LEU A 276 0.06 -14.71 -7.40
C LEU A 276 0.87 -15.48 -6.35
N ASN A 277 0.27 -15.87 -5.22
CA ASN A 277 0.90 -16.63 -4.14
C ASN A 277 2.28 -16.09 -3.73
N LEU A 278 2.40 -14.76 -3.55
CA LEU A 278 3.66 -14.06 -3.27
C LEU A 278 4.38 -14.51 -1.96
N TYR A 279 3.74 -15.37 -1.17
CA TYR A 279 4.23 -15.94 0.08
C TYR A 279 4.87 -17.32 -0.07
N GLU A 280 4.70 -18.00 -1.21
CA GLU A 280 5.42 -19.25 -1.49
C GLU A 280 6.81 -18.90 -2.07
N PRO A 281 7.90 -19.40 -1.47
CA PRO A 281 9.22 -19.27 -2.08
C PRO A 281 9.16 -19.90 -3.47
N ARG A 282 9.43 -19.11 -4.51
CA ARG A 282 9.69 -19.69 -5.83
C ARG A 282 10.88 -20.62 -5.65
N THR A 283 10.67 -21.91 -5.89
CA THR A 283 11.78 -22.82 -6.13
C THR A 283 12.62 -22.19 -7.24
N PRO A 284 13.96 -22.10 -7.10
CA PRO A 284 14.79 -21.64 -8.19
C PRO A 284 14.47 -22.56 -9.37
N ARG A 285 13.91 -21.99 -10.44
CA ARG A 285 13.85 -22.71 -11.70
C ARG A 285 15.28 -22.97 -12.09
N THR A 286 15.73 -24.21 -11.96
CA THR A 286 16.84 -24.70 -12.76
C THR A 286 16.47 -24.36 -14.19
N CYS A 287 17.25 -23.51 -14.85
CA CYS A 287 17.15 -23.29 -16.28
C CYS A 287 17.55 -24.59 -16.98
N SER A 288 16.67 -25.59 -16.94
CA SER A 288 16.64 -26.64 -17.92
C SER A 288 16.07 -25.99 -19.15
N ALA A 289 16.92 -25.77 -20.16
CA ALA A 289 16.49 -25.47 -21.50
C ALA A 289 15.51 -26.58 -21.94
N SER A 290 14.21 -26.34 -21.75
CA SER A 290 13.17 -27.18 -22.30
C SER A 290 13.09 -26.85 -23.78
N SER A 291 13.76 -27.71 -24.54
CA SER A 291 13.70 -27.85 -25.98
C SER A 291 12.30 -27.53 -26.50
N PHE A 292 12.24 -26.57 -27.42
CA PHE A 292 11.16 -26.46 -28.37
C PHE A 292 11.20 -27.74 -29.20
N THR A 293 10.32 -28.69 -28.91
CA THR A 293 10.10 -29.83 -29.81
C THR A 293 9.35 -29.31 -31.02
N SER A 294 10.09 -28.88 -32.05
CA SER A 294 9.55 -28.75 -33.39
C SER A 294 9.32 -30.14 -33.96
N VAL A 295 8.13 -30.28 -34.51
CA VAL A 295 7.57 -31.39 -35.27
C VAL A 295 8.60 -32.10 -36.16
N SER A 296 8.53 -33.43 -36.14
CA SER A 296 9.35 -34.38 -36.86
C SER A 296 9.40 -34.15 -38.38
N SER A 297 10.61 -34.07 -38.95
CA SER A 297 10.90 -34.58 -40.29
C SER A 297 12.39 -34.92 -40.43
N SER A 298 12.64 -36.22 -40.46
CA SER A 298 13.81 -36.96 -41.00
C SER A 298 14.78 -36.20 -41.92
N PHE A 299 16.10 -36.34 -41.69
CA PHE A 299 17.05 -37.07 -42.56
C PHE A 299 18.52 -36.70 -42.24
N VAL A 300 19.28 -37.74 -41.87
CA VAL A 300 20.69 -38.07 -42.18
C VAL A 300 21.87 -37.27 -41.59
N GLU A 301 22.79 -38.10 -41.05
CA GLU A 301 24.24 -38.03 -40.79
C GLU A 301 25.00 -36.82 -41.39
N GLU A 302 26.00 -36.24 -40.73
CA GLU A 302 27.32 -36.85 -40.50
C GLU A 302 28.13 -36.02 -39.47
N PHE A 303 28.74 -36.68 -38.49
CA PHE A 303 29.90 -36.18 -37.72
C PHE A 303 31.19 -36.45 -38.56
N PRO A 304 32.43 -36.13 -38.12
CA PRO A 304 32.95 -35.40 -36.95
C PRO A 304 33.94 -34.28 -37.43
N SER A 305 34.79 -33.58 -36.69
CA SER A 305 35.75 -34.01 -35.68
C SER A 305 36.67 -32.83 -35.34
N VAL A 306 37.07 -32.72 -34.05
CA VAL A 306 38.47 -32.48 -33.59
C VAL A 306 39.07 -31.08 -33.84
N SER A 307 39.81 -30.41 -32.95
CA SER A 307 40.06 -30.40 -31.51
C SER A 307 40.98 -29.17 -31.26
N PRO A 308 41.27 -28.77 -30.01
CA PRO A 308 41.61 -27.40 -29.63
C PRO A 308 43.11 -27.14 -29.41
N THR A 309 43.47 -25.86 -29.22
CA THR A 309 44.62 -25.29 -28.46
C THR A 309 44.80 -23.84 -28.97
N SER A 310 45.31 -22.84 -28.27
CA SER A 310 45.70 -22.54 -26.89
C SER A 310 46.12 -21.06 -26.92
N ASN A 311 45.74 -20.30 -25.89
CA ASN A 311 46.40 -19.12 -25.30
C ASN A 311 47.09 -18.06 -26.18
N THR A 312 46.82 -16.78 -25.83
CA THR A 312 47.81 -15.77 -25.35
C THR A 312 47.51 -14.37 -25.90
N TRP A 313 47.42 -13.38 -25.01
CA TRP A 313 47.40 -11.94 -25.32
C TRP A 313 48.84 -11.40 -25.40
N PRO A 314 49.10 -10.33 -26.19
CA PRO A 314 49.63 -9.12 -25.54
C PRO A 314 49.23 -7.76 -26.20
N TYR A 315 48.99 -6.77 -25.33
CA TYR A 315 49.52 -5.39 -25.26
C TYR A 315 49.87 -4.51 -26.51
N TYR A 316 49.40 -3.24 -26.44
CA TYR A 316 49.98 -1.91 -26.81
C TYR A 316 49.17 -0.97 -27.76
N VAL A 317 48.65 0.13 -27.16
CA VAL A 317 48.73 1.59 -27.47
C VAL A 317 48.09 2.27 -28.71
N GLU A 318 47.28 3.29 -28.35
CA GLU A 318 46.96 4.63 -28.92
C GLU A 318 46.70 4.92 -30.42
N SER A 319 45.54 5.58 -30.61
CA SER A 319 45.30 6.87 -31.29
C SER A 319 44.68 6.95 -32.70
N SER A 320 43.66 7.82 -32.75
CA SER A 320 43.08 8.60 -33.87
C SER A 320 42.23 7.95 -34.99
N ASN A 321 40.92 8.22 -34.89
CA ASN A 321 40.02 8.87 -35.86
C ASN A 321 39.78 8.32 -37.29
N ILE A 322 38.48 8.07 -37.53
CA ILE A 322 37.63 8.28 -38.74
C ILE A 322 37.06 7.03 -39.45
N ASP A 323 35.72 7.03 -39.48
CA ASP A 323 34.72 6.44 -40.38
C ASP A 323 34.32 4.96 -40.40
N SER A 324 33.10 4.76 -39.85
CA SER A 324 31.90 4.20 -40.51
C SER A 324 31.54 2.72 -40.32
N LEU A 325 30.22 2.55 -40.14
CA LEU A 325 29.36 1.36 -40.25
C LEU A 325 29.00 0.55 -38.97
N THR A 326 27.76 0.80 -38.54
CA THR A 326 26.70 -0.14 -38.11
C THR A 326 26.94 -1.05 -36.91
N SER A 327 26.25 -0.75 -35.81
CA SER A 327 25.23 -1.67 -35.23
C SER A 327 24.54 -0.99 -34.04
N SER A 328 23.22 -0.89 -34.12
CA SER A 328 22.30 -0.33 -33.15
C SER A 328 22.15 -1.23 -31.92
N ARG A 329 22.35 -0.68 -30.72
CA ARG A 329 21.83 -1.24 -29.46
C ARG A 329 20.56 -0.49 -29.10
N SER A 330 19.42 -1.18 -29.24
CA SER A 330 18.10 -0.70 -28.84
C SER A 330 17.99 -0.61 -27.31
N ALA A 331 17.58 0.57 -26.83
CA ALA A 331 17.03 0.76 -25.50
C ALA A 331 15.53 0.38 -25.54
N ASN A 332 15.06 -0.31 -24.50
CA ASN A 332 13.65 -0.62 -24.33
C ASN A 332 12.85 0.67 -24.08
N VAL A 333 12.01 1.06 -25.04
CA VAL A 333 10.95 2.06 -24.89
C VAL A 333 9.61 1.32 -25.07
N PRO A 334 8.58 1.57 -24.24
CA PRO A 334 7.27 0.94 -24.43
C PRO A 334 6.60 1.46 -25.70
N GLU A 335 6.10 0.55 -26.51
CA GLU A 335 5.41 0.80 -27.78
C GLU A 335 3.92 1.07 -27.51
N GLU A 336 3.43 2.23 -27.94
CA GLU A 336 2.00 2.59 -27.92
C GLU A 336 1.31 1.95 -29.13
N CYS A 337 0.28 1.13 -28.90
CA CYS A 337 -0.54 0.56 -29.97
C CYS A 337 -1.60 1.56 -30.44
N ASP A 338 -1.31 2.30 -31.50
CA ASP A 338 -2.33 2.95 -32.34
C ASP A 338 -2.70 2.01 -33.50
N SER A 339 -4.00 1.73 -33.63
CA SER A 339 -4.58 0.99 -34.77
C SER A 339 -5.20 2.01 -35.74
N PRO A 340 -5.00 1.90 -37.07
CA PRO A 340 -5.60 2.82 -38.03
C PRO A 340 -6.91 2.25 -38.56
N ASP A 341 -8.00 3.02 -38.55
CA ASP A 341 -9.14 2.73 -39.43
C ASP A 341 -9.69 3.99 -40.08
N LEU A 342 -10.01 3.81 -41.36
CA LEU A 342 -10.24 4.80 -42.39
C LEU A 342 -11.50 5.65 -42.19
N TYR A 343 -11.40 6.91 -42.64
CA TYR A 343 -12.51 7.82 -42.85
C TYR A 343 -13.37 7.37 -44.04
N ASP A 344 -14.69 7.36 -43.85
CA ASP A 344 -15.64 7.82 -44.86
C ASP A 344 -16.96 8.27 -44.18
N ALA A 345 -17.43 9.46 -44.55
CA ALA A 345 -18.76 10.02 -44.27
C ALA A 345 -19.35 10.47 -45.63
N PRO A 346 -20.64 10.89 -45.81
CA PRO A 346 -21.76 11.18 -44.88
C PRO A 346 -23.10 10.56 -45.46
N PRO A 347 -24.37 11.03 -45.25
CA PRO A 347 -24.91 12.19 -44.53
C PRO A 347 -26.17 11.98 -43.64
N SER A 348 -26.43 12.98 -42.79
CA SER A 348 -27.71 13.22 -42.07
C SER A 348 -28.86 13.55 -43.03
N PRO A 349 -30.17 13.38 -42.70
CA PRO A 349 -30.88 14.50 -42.04
C PRO A 349 -32.19 14.19 -41.24
N VAL A 350 -32.68 15.24 -40.55
CA VAL A 350 -34.08 15.60 -40.18
C VAL A 350 -34.72 15.11 -38.86
N SER A 351 -34.83 16.07 -37.92
CA SER A 351 -36.03 16.58 -37.22
C SER A 351 -37.19 15.63 -36.91
N SER A 352 -37.59 15.56 -35.63
CA SER A 352 -38.84 16.14 -35.09
C SER A 352 -39.39 15.37 -33.87
N LYS A 353 -39.90 16.15 -32.88
CA LYS A 353 -41.11 15.97 -32.03
C LYS A 353 -41.36 14.56 -31.44
N SER A 354 -41.73 14.32 -30.18
CA SER A 354 -42.50 15.05 -29.17
C SER A 354 -42.75 14.06 -28.02
N TRP A 355 -42.80 14.51 -26.77
CA TRP A 355 -43.45 13.74 -25.70
C TRP A 355 -44.97 13.93 -25.77
N PRO A 356 -45.76 12.91 -25.40
CA PRO A 356 -46.76 13.16 -24.36
C PRO A 356 -46.97 12.00 -23.36
N HIS A 357 -47.50 12.41 -22.21
CA HIS A 357 -48.00 11.67 -21.06
C HIS A 357 -48.86 10.42 -21.36
N GLY A 358 -48.88 9.47 -20.41
CA GLY A 358 -50.05 8.61 -20.21
C GLY A 358 -49.85 7.35 -19.35
N GLN A 359 -50.24 7.46 -18.07
CA GLN A 359 -50.97 6.49 -17.24
C GLN A 359 -50.43 5.07 -16.89
N MET A 360 -50.64 4.77 -15.60
CA MET A 360 -50.57 3.49 -14.90
C MET A 360 -51.28 2.32 -15.62
N ASN A 361 -50.71 1.11 -15.56
CA ASN A 361 -51.33 -0.04 -14.88
C ASN A 361 -50.47 -1.32 -14.94
N ASP A 362 -50.67 -2.13 -13.91
CA ASP A 362 -50.16 -3.47 -13.63
C ASP A 362 -50.03 -4.43 -14.83
N ALA A 363 -48.95 -5.21 -14.82
CA ALA A 363 -48.95 -6.58 -15.36
C ALA A 363 -47.82 -7.45 -14.79
N ASN A 364 -48.21 -8.38 -13.92
CA ASN A 364 -47.81 -9.80 -13.86
C ASN A 364 -46.33 -10.17 -14.07
N TYR A 365 -45.60 -10.40 -12.97
CA TYR A 365 -44.43 -11.28 -12.99
C TYR A 365 -44.86 -12.74 -12.78
N ARG A 366 -44.67 -13.53 -13.83
CA ARG A 366 -44.95 -14.97 -13.90
C ARG A 366 -43.69 -15.74 -13.46
N PHE A 367 -43.75 -16.40 -12.31
CA PHE A 367 -42.73 -17.38 -11.92
C PHE A 367 -42.82 -18.61 -12.81
N SER A 368 -41.69 -19.04 -13.36
CA SER A 368 -41.55 -20.30 -14.09
C SER A 368 -40.73 -21.26 -13.24
N ASP A 369 -41.40 -22.18 -12.56
CA ASP A 369 -40.78 -23.37 -11.99
C ASP A 369 -40.39 -24.32 -13.14
N MET A 370 -39.12 -24.73 -13.19
CA MET A 370 -38.70 -25.92 -13.92
C MET A 370 -38.00 -26.87 -12.95
N SER A 371 -38.77 -27.81 -12.45
CA SER A 371 -38.31 -29.01 -11.77
C SER A 371 -37.90 -30.10 -12.77
N ASN A 372 -36.85 -30.83 -12.40
CA ASN A 372 -36.54 -32.24 -12.69
C ASN A 372 -35.81 -32.59 -14.00
N PHE A 373 -34.61 -33.15 -13.82
CA PHE A 373 -34.27 -34.45 -14.40
C PHE A 373 -33.69 -35.38 -13.32
N ASN A 374 -34.21 -36.61 -13.33
CA ASN A 374 -34.10 -37.66 -12.31
C ASN A 374 -32.73 -38.34 -12.26
N SER A 375 -32.45 -38.90 -11.08
CA SER A 375 -31.51 -39.98 -10.81
C SER A 375 -31.93 -41.29 -11.51
N TYR A 376 -30.96 -41.99 -12.11
CA TYR A 376 -30.68 -43.42 -11.94
C TYR A 376 -29.20 -43.66 -12.20
#